data_AF-A0A813EAN2-F1
#
_entry.id   AF-A0A813EAN2-F1
#
_cell.length_a   1.000
_cell.length_b   1.000
_cell.length_c   1.000
_cell.angle_alpha   90.00
_cell.angle_beta   90.00
_cell.angle_gamma   90.00
#
_symmetry.space_group_name_H-M   'P 1'
#
loop_
_entity.id
_entity.type
_entity.pdbx_description
1 polymer ?
#
loop_
_entity_poly.entity_id
_entity_poly.type
_entity_poly.pdbx_seq_one_letter_code
_entity_poly.pdbx_strand_id
1 'polypeptide(L)'
;HPGGYDAIALGQGRNCTELFESYHSLANEKLVRATLARHYVEHVPKDAPDYECTFEWQETPFYDELKRRVRAHFDRKQHAVFGHHADFCQWMQLVVFILGSGFAMYGFMCGKLLSMTLLPFCYWWGPSPCMHDGSHFSISSKPWVNRLLAHIGGAHMSLFSWYHQHTIGHHSHTNIPGRDPDLYHFSISADSGLAGFRTSIYSRTLPEKTFRGEPRSSYWRR
;
A
#
# COMPACT_ATOMS: atom_id res chain seq x y z
N HIS A 1 8.68 -6.21 13.15
CA HIS A 1 8.65 -6.33 11.67
C HIS A 1 9.51 -5.23 11.06
N PRO A 2 10.38 -5.52 10.05
CA PRO A 2 11.27 -4.53 9.44
C PRO A 2 10.55 -3.30 8.86
N GLY A 3 9.36 -3.48 8.30
CA GLY A 3 8.50 -2.38 7.82
C GLY A 3 7.83 -1.54 8.93
N GLY A 4 8.05 -1.86 10.21
CA GLY A 4 7.47 -1.14 11.34
C GLY A 4 6.11 -1.67 11.80
N TYR A 5 5.50 -0.93 12.73
CA TYR A 5 4.20 -1.26 13.34
C TYR A 5 3.06 -1.18 12.32
N ASP A 6 3.02 -0.10 11.53
CA ASP A 6 1.95 0.16 10.59
C ASP A 6 1.81 -1.00 9.56
N ALA A 7 2.93 -1.57 9.10
CA ALA A 7 2.93 -2.74 8.21
C ALA A 7 2.20 -3.97 8.77
N ILE A 8 2.23 -4.19 10.09
CA ILE A 8 1.48 -5.27 10.74
C ILE A 8 0.04 -4.82 11.02
N ALA A 9 -0.14 -3.60 11.54
CA ALA A 9 -1.43 -3.07 11.96
C ALA A 9 -2.43 -2.97 10.80
N LEU A 10 -1.94 -2.74 9.57
CA LEU A 10 -2.76 -2.75 8.35
C LEU A 10 -3.42 -4.12 8.08
N GLY A 11 -2.81 -5.22 8.52
CA GLY A 11 -3.37 -6.57 8.46
C GLY A 11 -4.18 -6.98 9.69
N GLN A 12 -4.33 -6.12 10.70
CA GLN A 12 -5.03 -6.49 11.92
C GLN A 12 -6.52 -6.74 11.66
N GLY A 13 -7.01 -7.88 12.16
CA GLY A 13 -8.43 -8.25 12.13
C GLY A 13 -8.97 -8.56 10.74
N ARG A 14 -8.11 -8.99 9.81
CA ARG A 14 -8.49 -9.38 8.45
C ARG A 14 -7.57 -10.47 7.91
N ASN A 15 -8.07 -11.26 6.96
CA ASN A 15 -7.23 -12.08 6.11
C ASN A 15 -6.26 -11.18 5.32
N CYS A 16 -4.96 -11.50 5.42
CA CYS A 16 -3.88 -10.76 4.78
C CYS A 16 -2.91 -11.68 4.04
N THR A 17 -3.38 -12.86 3.59
CA THR A 17 -2.53 -13.87 2.94
C THR A 17 -1.89 -13.34 1.65
N GLU A 18 -2.69 -12.75 0.77
CA GLU A 18 -2.26 -12.15 -0.51
C GLU A 18 -1.28 -10.99 -0.27
N LEU A 19 -1.59 -10.13 0.70
CA LEU A 19 -0.75 -9.00 1.09
C LEU A 19 0.58 -9.50 1.67
N PHE A 20 0.53 -10.54 2.50
CA PHE A 20 1.72 -11.10 3.11
C PHE A 20 2.64 -11.74 2.06
N GLU A 21 2.09 -12.59 1.19
CA GLU A 21 2.85 -13.30 0.17
C GLU A 21 3.45 -12.33 -0.87
N SER A 22 2.73 -11.27 -1.26
CA SER A 22 3.26 -10.24 -2.18
C SER A 22 4.46 -9.49 -1.60
N TYR A 23 4.39 -9.02 -0.35
CA TYR A 23 5.49 -8.29 0.31
C TYR A 23 6.70 -9.16 0.64
N HIS A 24 6.51 -10.46 0.88
CA HIS A 24 7.57 -11.38 1.31
C HIS A 24 8.08 -12.30 0.20
N SER A 25 7.63 -12.10 -1.04
CA SER A 25 7.99 -12.90 -2.22
C SER A 25 9.50 -13.11 -2.41
N LEU A 26 10.31 -12.08 -2.13
CA LEU A 26 11.78 -12.12 -2.22
C LEU A 26 12.48 -12.23 -0.86
N ALA A 27 11.74 -12.30 0.25
CA ALA A 27 12.30 -12.46 1.58
C ALA A 27 12.83 -13.89 1.81
N ASN A 28 13.58 -14.07 2.90
CA ASN A 28 13.97 -15.39 3.36
C ASN A 28 12.75 -16.12 3.93
N GLU A 29 12.07 -16.87 3.07
CA GLU A 29 10.82 -17.56 3.37
C GLU A 29 10.93 -18.51 4.56
N LYS A 30 12.07 -19.22 4.71
CA LYS A 30 12.30 -20.11 5.85
C LYS A 30 12.31 -19.34 7.18
N LEU A 31 12.99 -18.20 7.22
CA LEU A 31 13.05 -17.35 8.41
C LEU A 31 11.67 -16.73 8.72
N VAL A 32 10.99 -16.24 7.70
CA VAL A 32 9.68 -15.62 7.81
C VAL A 32 8.64 -16.62 8.33
N ARG A 33 8.53 -17.81 7.72
CA ARG A 33 7.59 -18.87 8.16
C ARG A 33 7.94 -19.38 9.56
N ALA A 34 9.23 -19.54 9.89
CA ALA A 34 9.66 -19.91 11.25
C ALA A 34 9.32 -18.85 12.30
N THR A 35 9.31 -17.57 11.93
CA THR A 35 8.87 -16.47 12.80
C THR A 35 7.37 -16.56 13.05
N LEU A 36 6.57 -16.74 11.99
CA LEU A 36 5.11 -16.89 12.11
C LEU A 36 4.69 -18.10 12.94
N ALA A 37 5.39 -19.23 12.79
CA ALA A 37 5.10 -20.46 13.54
C ALA A 37 5.14 -20.27 15.07
N ARG A 38 5.96 -19.33 15.57
CA ARG A 38 6.03 -18.99 17.01
C ARG A 38 4.83 -18.20 17.52
N HIS A 39 4.06 -17.61 16.60
CA HIS A 39 2.88 -16.81 16.88
C HIS A 39 1.59 -17.47 16.38
N TYR A 40 1.65 -18.77 16.07
CA TYR A 40 0.49 -19.56 15.71
C TYR A 40 -0.48 -19.63 16.88
N VAL A 41 -1.75 -19.35 16.63
CA VAL A 41 -2.84 -19.45 17.62
C VAL A 41 -3.73 -20.63 17.25
N GLU A 42 -4.36 -20.58 16.07
CA GLU A 42 -5.25 -21.62 15.57
C GLU A 42 -5.40 -21.53 14.04
N HIS A 43 -6.04 -22.53 13.44
CA HIS A 43 -6.51 -22.45 12.06
C HIS A 43 -7.80 -21.65 12.00
N VAL A 44 -7.93 -20.80 10.98
CA VAL A 44 -9.15 -20.02 10.74
C VAL A 44 -10.34 -20.97 10.48
N PRO A 45 -11.48 -20.76 11.16
CA PRO A 45 -12.72 -21.50 10.88
C PRO A 45 -13.21 -21.22 9.45
N LYS A 46 -13.79 -22.23 8.79
CA LYS A 46 -14.29 -22.09 7.40
C LYS A 46 -15.50 -21.15 7.27
N ASP A 47 -16.18 -20.88 8.37
CA ASP A 47 -17.32 -19.98 8.48
C ASP A 47 -16.93 -18.57 8.94
N ALA A 48 -15.63 -18.30 9.14
CA ALA A 48 -15.16 -16.96 9.47
C ALA A 48 -15.53 -15.97 8.34
N PRO A 49 -15.96 -14.73 8.67
CA PRO A 49 -16.42 -13.76 7.66
C PRO A 49 -15.38 -13.41 6.59
N ASP A 50 -14.09 -13.51 6.91
CA ASP A 50 -12.95 -13.23 6.04
C ASP A 50 -12.20 -14.50 5.59
N TYR A 51 -12.80 -15.68 5.79
CA TYR A 51 -12.27 -16.92 5.23
C TYR A 51 -12.38 -16.89 3.71
N GLU A 52 -11.22 -16.90 3.04
CA GLU A 52 -11.13 -16.83 1.59
C GLU A 52 -10.13 -17.86 1.05
N CYS A 53 -10.54 -18.59 0.01
CA CYS A 53 -9.72 -19.58 -0.70
C CYS A 53 -9.76 -19.37 -2.23
N THR A 54 -9.89 -18.11 -2.67
CA THR A 54 -9.93 -17.78 -4.09
C THR A 54 -8.60 -18.15 -4.79
N PHE A 55 -7.48 -18.04 -4.07
CA PHE A 55 -6.18 -18.48 -4.52
C PHE A 55 -5.77 -19.77 -3.81
N GLU A 56 -5.21 -20.71 -4.59
CA GLU A 56 -4.57 -21.91 -4.07
C GLU A 56 -3.15 -21.55 -3.62
N TRP A 57 -2.87 -21.67 -2.32
CA TRP A 57 -1.59 -21.27 -1.71
C TRP A 57 -0.72 -22.46 -1.33
N GLN A 58 -1.23 -23.69 -1.42
CA GLN A 58 -0.50 -24.90 -1.07
C GLN A 58 0.41 -25.34 -2.22
N GLU A 59 -0.06 -25.19 -3.45
CA GLU A 59 0.68 -25.54 -4.66
C GLU A 59 0.67 -24.40 -5.67
N THR A 60 1.76 -23.61 -5.71
CA THR A 60 1.87 -22.41 -6.54
C THR A 60 2.96 -22.50 -7.62
N PRO A 61 2.91 -23.48 -8.55
CA PRO A 61 4.04 -23.80 -9.44
C PRO A 61 4.53 -22.62 -10.29
N PHE A 62 3.60 -21.78 -10.78
CA PHE A 62 3.96 -20.58 -11.53
C PHE A 62 4.63 -19.53 -10.64
N TYR A 63 4.08 -19.27 -9.46
CA TYR A 63 4.60 -18.27 -8.53
C TYR A 63 5.98 -18.68 -8.00
N ASP A 64 6.17 -19.96 -7.67
CA ASP A 64 7.43 -20.50 -7.18
C ASP A 64 8.52 -20.44 -8.25
N GLU A 65 8.19 -20.80 -9.50
CA GLU A 65 9.13 -20.67 -10.61
C GLU A 65 9.48 -19.21 -10.90
N LEU A 66 8.51 -18.29 -10.82
CA LEU A 66 8.75 -16.86 -10.97
C LEU A 66 9.67 -16.32 -9.87
N LYS A 67 9.38 -16.60 -8.58
CA LYS A 67 10.24 -16.25 -7.44
C LYS A 67 11.66 -16.77 -7.66
N ARG A 68 11.81 -18.03 -8.08
CA ARG A 68 13.12 -18.65 -8.35
C ARG A 68 13.90 -17.91 -9.42
N ARG A 69 13.26 -17.56 -10.55
CA ARG A 69 13.91 -16.82 -11.64
C ARG A 69 14.31 -15.41 -11.24
N VAL A 70 13.45 -14.71 -10.50
CA VAL A 70 13.72 -13.34 -10.03
C VAL A 70 14.88 -13.34 -9.04
N ARG A 71 14.89 -14.24 -8.05
CA ARG A 71 16.01 -14.40 -7.10
C ARG A 71 17.32 -14.68 -7.84
N ALA A 72 17.31 -15.62 -8.78
CA ALA A 72 18.50 -15.94 -9.57
C ALA A 72 19.00 -14.76 -10.43
N HIS A 73 18.11 -13.87 -10.89
CA HIS A 73 18.51 -12.65 -11.61
C HIS A 73 19.30 -11.70 -10.70
N PHE A 74 18.80 -11.47 -9.49
CA PHE A 74 19.42 -10.53 -8.55
C PHE A 74 20.71 -11.07 -7.91
N ASP A 75 20.79 -12.38 -7.64
CA ASP A 75 22.02 -13.01 -7.14
C ASP A 75 23.20 -12.87 -8.12
N ARG A 76 22.92 -13.00 -9.42
CA ARG A 76 23.96 -12.98 -10.47
C ARG A 76 24.56 -11.60 -10.73
N LYS A 77 23.81 -10.53 -10.46
CA LYS A 77 24.24 -9.18 -10.84
C LYS A 77 25.20 -8.52 -9.85
N GLN A 78 25.55 -9.14 -8.72
CA GLN A 78 26.34 -8.52 -7.64
C GLN A 78 25.85 -7.13 -7.17
N HIS A 79 24.69 -6.67 -7.66
CA HIS A 79 23.75 -5.90 -6.85
C HIS A 79 23.33 -6.85 -5.76
N ALA A 80 24.20 -7.01 -4.77
CA ALA A 80 23.82 -7.68 -3.57
C ALA A 80 22.50 -7.07 -3.10
N VAL A 81 21.74 -7.88 -2.40
CA VAL A 81 20.47 -7.54 -1.76
C VAL A 81 20.72 -6.50 -0.64
N PHE A 82 21.57 -5.50 -0.89
CA PHE A 82 21.92 -4.36 -0.08
C PHE A 82 20.85 -3.31 -0.33
N GLY A 83 19.76 -3.47 0.43
CA GLY A 83 18.71 -2.47 0.60
C GLY A 83 17.89 -2.24 -0.66
N HIS A 84 16.66 -2.77 -0.68
CA HIS A 84 15.58 -2.27 -1.55
C HIS A 84 15.14 -0.83 -1.18
N HIS A 85 16.02 -0.11 -0.53
CA HIS A 85 15.82 1.22 0.01
C HIS A 85 16.44 2.26 -0.91
N ALA A 86 16.00 3.50 -0.76
CA ALA A 86 16.47 4.58 -1.60
C ALA A 86 17.99 4.73 -1.48
N ASP A 87 18.66 4.68 -2.64
CA ASP A 87 20.08 4.95 -2.75
C ASP A 87 20.37 6.46 -2.69
N PHE A 88 21.64 6.83 -2.71
CA PHE A 88 22.04 8.23 -2.63
C PHE A 88 21.43 9.10 -3.75
N CYS A 89 21.36 8.58 -4.98
CA CYS A 89 20.80 9.30 -6.11
C CYS A 89 19.30 9.54 -5.94
N GLN A 90 18.57 8.52 -5.49
CA GLN A 90 17.14 8.64 -5.18
C GLN A 90 16.92 9.63 -4.04
N TRP A 91 17.70 9.58 -2.96
CA TRP A 91 17.61 10.57 -1.88
C TRP A 91 17.86 12.00 -2.39
N MET A 92 18.89 12.20 -3.21
CA MET A 92 19.18 13.50 -3.79
C MET A 92 18.03 13.99 -4.66
N GLN A 93 17.46 13.14 -5.52
CA GLN A 93 16.27 13.45 -6.31
C GLN A 93 15.11 13.90 -5.42
N LEU A 94 14.76 13.11 -4.41
CA LEU A 94 13.64 13.41 -3.50
C LEU A 94 13.84 14.76 -2.82
N VAL A 95 15.04 15.04 -2.28
CA VAL A 95 15.35 16.32 -1.64
C VAL A 95 15.23 17.50 -2.61
N VAL A 96 15.83 17.40 -3.80
CA VAL A 96 15.79 18.46 -4.81
C VAL A 96 14.35 18.77 -5.20
N PHE A 97 13.53 17.75 -5.45
CA PHE A 97 12.16 17.96 -5.89
C PHE A 97 11.20 18.33 -4.76
N ILE A 98 11.42 17.89 -3.51
CA ILE A 98 10.67 18.39 -2.34
C ILE A 98 10.90 19.90 -2.17
N LEU A 99 12.17 20.33 -2.18
CA LEU A 99 12.51 21.75 -2.07
C LEU A 99 11.98 22.55 -3.26
N GLY A 100 12.10 21.98 -4.47
CA GLY A 100 11.54 22.53 -5.69
C GLY A 100 10.02 22.70 -5.63
N SER A 101 9.29 21.74 -5.07
CA SER A 101 7.85 21.84 -4.82
C SER A 101 7.51 22.94 -3.83
N GLY A 102 8.28 23.09 -2.74
CA GLY A 102 8.10 24.18 -1.78
C GLY A 102 8.29 25.55 -2.41
N PHE A 103 9.35 25.71 -3.21
CA PHE A 103 9.61 26.95 -3.95
C PHE A 103 8.54 27.23 -5.01
N ALA A 104 8.15 26.22 -5.78
CA ALA A 104 7.09 26.35 -6.78
C ALA A 104 5.74 26.66 -6.15
N MET A 105 5.42 26.08 -4.99
CA MET A 105 4.21 26.39 -4.24
C MET A 105 4.20 27.86 -3.80
N TYR A 106 5.30 28.37 -3.25
CA TYR A 106 5.41 29.78 -2.90
C TYR A 106 5.19 30.69 -4.12
N GLY A 107 5.85 30.39 -5.24
CA GLY A 107 5.66 31.16 -6.47
C GLY A 107 4.23 31.08 -7.01
N PHE A 108 3.57 29.93 -6.88
CA PHE A 108 2.18 29.74 -7.23
C PHE A 108 1.26 30.64 -6.37
N MET A 109 1.49 30.69 -5.06
CA MET A 109 0.74 31.57 -4.15
C MET A 109 0.97 33.07 -4.43
N CYS A 110 2.11 33.43 -5.02
CA CYS A 110 2.37 34.79 -5.50
C CYS A 110 1.83 35.08 -6.91
N GLY A 111 1.10 34.15 -7.54
CA GLY A 111 0.51 34.34 -8.87
C GLY A 111 1.51 34.25 -10.03
N LYS A 112 2.67 33.60 -9.84
CA LYS A 112 3.67 33.43 -10.91
C LYS A 112 3.24 32.34 -11.89
N LEU A 113 3.07 32.71 -13.16
CA LEU A 113 2.63 31.78 -14.21
C LEU A 113 3.55 30.56 -14.36
N LEU A 114 4.87 30.76 -14.29
CA LEU A 114 5.85 29.65 -14.36
C LEU A 114 5.67 28.64 -13.22
N SER A 115 5.25 29.10 -12.04
CA SER A 115 5.03 28.23 -10.89
C SER A 115 3.79 27.35 -11.04
N MET A 116 2.83 27.74 -11.89
CA MET A 116 1.65 26.92 -12.18
C MET A 116 2.01 25.63 -12.92
N THR A 117 3.07 25.64 -13.73
CA THR A 117 3.55 24.45 -14.45
C THR A 117 4.66 23.72 -13.68
N LEU A 118 5.53 24.44 -12.97
CA LEU A 118 6.60 23.83 -12.19
C LEU A 118 6.09 23.06 -10.96
N LEU A 119 5.03 23.55 -10.30
CA LEU A 119 4.51 22.91 -9.11
C LEU A 119 4.10 21.43 -9.35
N PRO A 120 3.20 21.10 -10.29
CA PRO A 120 2.81 19.71 -10.52
C PRO A 120 4.00 18.85 -10.98
N PHE A 121 4.91 19.40 -11.80
CA PHE A 121 6.11 18.69 -12.22
C PHE A 121 7.00 18.33 -11.03
N CYS A 122 7.41 19.31 -10.22
CA CYS A 122 8.25 19.05 -9.05
C CYS A 122 7.55 18.11 -8.05
N TYR A 123 6.24 18.30 -7.86
CA TYR A 123 5.44 17.48 -6.96
C TYR A 123 5.45 16.00 -7.37
N TRP A 124 5.33 15.73 -8.67
CA TRP A 124 5.35 14.38 -9.23
C TRP A 124 6.69 13.66 -9.03
N TRP A 125 7.80 14.38 -8.98
CA TRP A 125 9.14 13.78 -8.89
C TRP A 125 9.74 13.74 -7.48
N GLY A 126 9.13 14.42 -6.50
CA GLY A 126 9.60 14.45 -5.10
C GLY A 126 8.53 14.01 -4.10
N PRO A 127 7.59 14.88 -3.73
CA PRO A 127 6.50 14.56 -2.80
C PRO A 127 5.69 13.31 -3.16
N SER A 128 5.28 13.14 -4.42
CA SER A 128 4.45 11.98 -4.81
C SER A 128 5.17 10.63 -4.59
N PRO A 129 6.42 10.43 -5.03
CA PRO A 129 7.21 9.25 -4.67
C PRO A 129 7.40 9.07 -3.17
N CYS A 130 7.59 10.15 -2.40
CA CYS A 130 7.68 10.06 -0.95
C CYS A 130 6.40 9.49 -0.32
N MET A 131 5.24 9.92 -0.81
CA MET A 131 3.94 9.39 -0.40
C MET A 131 3.84 7.90 -0.72
N HIS A 132 4.00 7.58 -2.01
CA HIS A 132 3.84 6.23 -2.55
C HIS A 132 4.83 5.25 -1.90
N ASP A 133 6.14 5.46 -2.09
CA ASP A 133 7.18 4.54 -1.63
C ASP A 133 7.26 4.50 -0.10
N GLY A 134 7.00 5.63 0.57
CA GLY A 134 6.94 5.72 2.02
C GLY A 134 5.81 4.86 2.58
N SER A 135 4.64 4.87 1.94
CA SER A 135 3.51 4.00 2.29
C SER A 135 3.77 2.52 2.01
N HIS A 136 4.70 2.20 1.10
CA HIS A 136 5.16 0.85 0.83
C HIS A 136 6.35 0.42 1.72
N PHE A 137 6.72 1.25 2.70
CA PHE A 137 7.83 1.00 3.62
C PHE A 137 9.18 0.79 2.91
N SER A 138 9.32 1.28 1.69
CA SER A 138 10.46 0.94 0.83
C SER A 138 11.55 2.00 0.83
N ILE A 139 11.33 3.25 1.25
CA ILE A 139 12.37 4.30 1.14
C ILE A 139 13.55 4.08 2.10
N SER A 140 13.30 3.68 3.34
CA SER A 140 14.31 3.58 4.40
C SER A 140 14.13 2.32 5.25
N SER A 141 15.23 1.83 5.82
CA SER A 141 15.19 0.76 6.83
C SER A 141 14.61 1.22 8.18
N LYS A 142 14.45 2.54 8.38
CA LYS A 142 13.87 3.13 9.59
C LYS A 142 12.38 3.39 9.34
N PRO A 143 11.46 2.68 10.02
CA PRO A 143 10.03 2.82 9.75
C PRO A 143 9.47 4.23 9.93
N TRP A 144 10.00 4.97 10.90
CA TRP A 144 9.55 6.35 11.15
C TRP A 144 9.90 7.30 9.99
N VAL A 145 10.98 7.03 9.24
CA VAL A 145 11.37 7.83 8.08
C VAL A 145 10.38 7.61 6.94
N ASN A 146 10.02 6.36 6.66
CA ASN A 146 9.00 6.02 5.67
C ASN A 146 7.67 6.69 6.00
N ARG A 147 7.23 6.59 7.26
CA ARG A 147 5.98 7.22 7.73
C ARG A 147 6.02 8.74 7.56
N LEU A 148 7.12 9.39 7.96
CA LEU A 148 7.28 10.83 7.81
C LEU A 148 7.19 11.26 6.34
N LEU A 149 7.92 10.58 5.45
CA LEU A 149 7.90 10.87 4.01
C LEU A 149 6.54 10.60 3.39
N ALA A 150 5.85 9.55 3.83
CA ALA A 150 4.50 9.24 3.39
C ALA A 150 3.54 10.41 3.70
N HIS A 151 3.65 11.00 4.89
CA HIS A 151 2.86 12.17 5.28
C HIS A 151 3.28 13.45 4.56
N ILE A 152 4.58 13.71 4.39
CA ILE A 152 5.09 14.88 3.64
C ILE A 152 4.59 14.85 2.19
N GLY A 153 4.61 13.68 1.57
CA GLY A 153 4.14 13.47 0.21
C GLY A 153 2.61 13.50 0.06
N GLY A 154 1.86 13.29 1.14
CA GLY A 154 0.40 13.08 1.12
C GLY A 154 -0.46 14.33 0.99
N ALA A 155 0.07 15.48 0.56
CA ALA A 155 -0.72 16.72 0.53
C ALA A 155 -1.99 16.65 -0.36
N HIS A 156 -2.01 15.77 -1.38
CA HIS A 156 -3.13 15.62 -2.31
C HIS A 156 -4.12 14.51 -1.93
N MET A 157 -3.84 13.70 -0.90
CA MET A 157 -4.70 12.58 -0.53
C MET A 157 -4.55 12.12 0.91
N SER A 158 -5.60 11.52 1.45
CA SER A 158 -5.53 10.89 2.77
C SER A 158 -4.63 9.64 2.71
N LEU A 159 -3.54 9.64 3.47
CA LEU A 159 -2.67 8.47 3.61
C LEU A 159 -3.44 7.25 4.16
N PHE A 160 -4.44 7.49 5.01
CA PHE A 160 -5.31 6.43 5.53
C PHE A 160 -6.15 5.78 4.41
N SER A 161 -6.73 6.59 3.53
CA SER A 161 -7.47 6.08 2.37
C SER A 161 -6.55 5.35 1.40
N TRP A 162 -5.35 5.89 1.16
CA TRP A 162 -4.32 5.27 0.33
C TRP A 162 -3.92 3.88 0.84
N TYR A 163 -3.66 3.72 2.15
CA TYR A 163 -3.33 2.42 2.72
C TYR A 163 -4.43 1.38 2.50
N HIS A 164 -5.71 1.77 2.61
CA HIS A 164 -6.81 0.83 2.44
C HIS A 164 -7.15 0.53 0.99
N GLN A 165 -7.10 1.55 0.12
CA GLN A 165 -7.43 1.39 -1.29
C GLN A 165 -6.26 0.80 -2.05
N HIS A 166 -5.15 1.54 -2.12
CA HIS A 166 -3.99 1.15 -2.88
C HIS A 166 -3.22 0.03 -2.18
N THR A 167 -2.74 0.26 -0.96
CA THR A 167 -1.79 -0.69 -0.33
C THR A 167 -2.43 -2.04 0.00
N ILE A 168 -3.60 -2.08 0.62
CA ILE A 168 -4.26 -3.33 1.01
C ILE A 168 -5.15 -3.86 -0.11
N GLY A 169 -5.98 -3.01 -0.72
CA GLY A 169 -6.94 -3.43 -1.72
C GLY A 169 -6.30 -3.79 -3.05
N HIS A 170 -5.62 -2.82 -3.67
CA HIS A 170 -5.04 -2.97 -5.00
C HIS A 170 -3.89 -3.97 -5.04
N HIS A 171 -2.91 -3.92 -4.13
CA HIS A 171 -1.78 -4.87 -4.18
C HIS A 171 -2.18 -6.33 -3.88
N SER A 172 -3.27 -6.56 -3.14
CA SER A 172 -3.79 -7.92 -2.94
C SER A 172 -4.57 -8.45 -4.13
N HIS A 173 -5.19 -7.55 -4.93
CA HIS A 173 -6.15 -7.93 -5.97
C HIS A 173 -5.95 -7.15 -7.27
N THR A 174 -4.69 -6.89 -7.64
CA THR A 174 -4.34 -5.97 -8.72
C THR A 174 -5.04 -6.32 -10.02
N ASN A 175 -5.78 -5.35 -10.56
CA ASN A 175 -6.56 -5.46 -11.79
C ASN A 175 -7.63 -6.57 -11.80
N ILE A 176 -8.06 -7.08 -10.64
CA ILE A 176 -9.15 -8.04 -10.55
C ILE A 176 -10.49 -7.29 -10.50
N PRO A 177 -11.35 -7.43 -11.52
CA PRO A 177 -12.65 -6.77 -11.54
C PRO A 177 -13.46 -7.12 -10.31
N GLY A 178 -14.07 -6.11 -9.70
CA GLY A 178 -14.83 -6.29 -8.48
C GLY A 178 -13.99 -6.62 -7.25
N ARG A 179 -12.66 -6.53 -7.26
CA ARG A 179 -11.86 -6.66 -6.02
C ARG A 179 -10.84 -5.56 -5.85
N ASP A 180 -10.29 -5.08 -6.96
CA ASP A 180 -9.40 -3.94 -6.98
C ASP A 180 -10.18 -2.63 -6.80
N PRO A 181 -10.04 -1.89 -5.68
CA PRO A 181 -10.67 -0.59 -5.52
C PRO A 181 -10.11 0.47 -6.50
N ASP A 182 -8.90 0.30 -7.01
CA ASP A 182 -8.25 1.30 -7.86
C ASP A 182 -8.84 1.35 -9.27
N LEU A 183 -9.48 0.26 -9.71
CA LEU A 183 -10.28 0.25 -10.95
C LEU A 183 -11.51 1.16 -10.88
N TYR A 184 -11.93 1.58 -9.68
CA TYR A 184 -13.20 2.27 -9.44
C TYR A 184 -13.03 3.67 -8.83
N HIS A 185 -11.82 4.23 -8.80
CA HIS A 185 -11.54 5.56 -8.24
C HIS A 185 -12.52 6.66 -8.73
N PHE A 186 -12.95 6.58 -9.99
CA PHE A 186 -13.82 7.58 -10.63
C PHE A 186 -15.27 7.13 -10.81
N SER A 187 -15.62 5.88 -10.48
CA SER A 187 -16.99 5.39 -10.65
C SER A 187 -17.94 5.97 -9.59
N ILE A 188 -18.89 6.81 -10.00
CA ILE A 188 -19.89 7.43 -9.12
C ILE A 188 -20.82 6.37 -8.48
N SER A 189 -20.93 5.19 -9.10
CA SER A 189 -21.69 4.05 -8.58
C SER A 189 -20.89 3.14 -7.64
N ALA A 190 -19.60 3.40 -7.41
CA ALA A 190 -18.80 2.67 -6.45
C ALA A 190 -19.19 3.10 -5.03
N ASP A 191 -20.10 2.33 -4.45
CA ASP A 191 -20.55 2.33 -3.04
C ASP A 191 -20.84 3.71 -2.43
N SER A 192 -22.13 4.05 -2.28
CA SER A 192 -22.61 5.32 -1.71
C SER A 192 -22.35 5.47 -0.19
N GLY A 193 -21.58 4.58 0.40
CA GLY A 193 -21.43 4.40 1.84
C GLY A 193 -20.22 5.05 2.49
N LEU A 194 -19.31 5.71 1.76
CA LEU A 194 -18.22 6.55 2.30
C LEU A 194 -17.54 7.38 1.20
N ALA A 195 -17.51 8.71 1.34
CA ALA A 195 -16.65 9.54 0.50
C ALA A 195 -15.17 9.13 0.68
N GLY A 196 -14.51 8.71 -0.40
CA GLY A 196 -13.10 8.32 -0.37
C GLY A 196 -12.80 6.87 0.04
N PHE A 197 -13.82 6.05 0.35
CA PHE A 197 -13.67 4.59 0.43
C PHE A 197 -14.54 3.95 -0.65
N ARG A 198 -14.14 4.14 -1.90
CA ARG A 198 -14.71 3.41 -3.03
C ARG A 198 -14.12 2.01 -3.01
N THR A 199 -14.60 1.18 -2.09
CA THR A 199 -14.30 -0.24 -2.07
C THR A 199 -15.20 -0.92 -3.09
N SER A 200 -14.69 -1.94 -3.78
CA SER A 200 -15.58 -2.84 -4.49
C SER A 200 -16.61 -3.47 -3.54
N ILE A 201 -17.82 -3.74 -4.04
CA ILE A 201 -18.87 -4.47 -3.32
C ILE A 201 -18.36 -5.81 -2.77
N TYR A 202 -17.47 -6.50 -3.50
CA TYR A 202 -16.91 -7.77 -3.05
C TYR A 202 -15.76 -7.64 -2.05
N SER A 203 -15.15 -6.46 -1.92
CA SER A 203 -14.09 -6.16 -0.93
C SER A 203 -14.66 -5.50 0.33
N ARG A 204 -15.99 -5.59 0.54
CA ARG A 204 -16.67 -5.08 1.72
C ARG A 204 -16.37 -5.98 2.93
N THR A 205 -15.35 -5.62 3.68
CA THR A 205 -14.99 -6.29 4.95
C THR A 205 -15.62 -5.65 6.17
N LEU A 206 -16.16 -4.43 6.03
CA LEU A 206 -16.87 -3.75 7.11
C LEU A 206 -18.31 -4.26 7.19
N PRO A 207 -18.83 -4.50 8.40
CA PRO A 207 -20.22 -4.89 8.60
C PRO A 207 -21.21 -3.96 7.89
N GLU A 208 -22.19 -4.54 7.19
CA GLU A 208 -23.28 -3.81 6.54
C GLU A 208 -24.19 -3.08 7.54
N LYS A 209 -24.06 -3.41 8.83
CA LYS A 209 -24.79 -2.81 9.94
C LYS A 209 -23.87 -2.45 11.09
N THR A 210 -24.16 -1.36 11.82
CA THR A 210 -23.48 -1.08 13.11
C THR A 210 -23.80 -2.17 14.13
N PHE A 211 -23.10 -2.15 15.27
CA PHE A 211 -23.52 -2.87 16.48
C PHE A 211 -24.95 -2.54 16.96
N ARG A 212 -25.51 -1.40 16.51
CA ARG A 212 -26.91 -1.00 16.79
C ARG A 212 -27.90 -1.41 15.69
N GLY A 213 -27.45 -2.16 14.68
CA GLY A 213 -28.28 -2.63 13.58
C GLY A 213 -28.56 -1.60 12.48
N GLU A 214 -28.02 -0.38 12.58
CA GLU A 214 -28.22 0.65 11.55
C GLU A 214 -27.45 0.30 10.27
N PRO A 215 -28.09 0.34 9.09
CA PRO A 215 -27.44 0.03 7.83
C PRO A 215 -26.36 1.05 7.49
N ARG A 216 -25.25 0.62 6.91
CA ARG A 216 -24.12 1.50 6.57
C ARG A 216 -24.49 2.67 5.65
N SER A 217 -25.50 2.49 4.80
CA SER A 217 -26.06 3.55 3.95
C SER A 217 -26.70 4.72 4.71
N SER A 218 -26.96 4.58 6.01
CA SER A 218 -27.48 5.65 6.88
C SER A 218 -26.40 6.43 7.63
N TYR A 219 -25.12 6.01 7.58
CA TYR A 219 -24.05 6.63 8.38
C TYR A 219 -23.79 8.11 8.05
N TRP A 220 -24.10 8.55 6.82
CA TRP A 220 -23.89 9.93 6.34
C TRP A 220 -25.16 10.79 6.37
N ARG A 221 -26.31 10.20 6.74
CA ARG A 221 -27.60 10.92 6.77
C ARG A 221 -27.89 11.57 8.14
N ARG A 222 -26.93 11.53 9.07
CA ARG A 222 -26.93 12.22 10.36
C ARG A 222 -25.75 13.17 10.40
#